data_AF-A0A392MSY9-F1
#
_entry.id   AF-A0A392MSY9-F1
#
_cell.length_a   1.000
_cell.length_b   1.000
_cell.length_c   1.000
_cell.angle_alpha   90.00
_cell.angle_beta   90.00
_cell.angle_gamma   90.00
#
_symmetry.space_group_name_H-M   'P 1'
#
loop_
_entity.id
_entity.type
_entity.pdbx_description
1 polymer ?
#
loop_
_entity_poly.entity_id
_entity_poly.type
_entity_poly.pdbx_seq_one_letter_code
_entity_poly.pdbx_strand_id
1 'polypeptide(L)'
;MTLRTYVEMLQFQDRLHSHAYFRKAAAGAIRCYIKLHDSPPKSTAEEDNEMSKLLPAQKKKLKQKQRKAEARAKKAAEEKNEESSASGTSKSGKRHTKPVDPDPRGEKLLQ
;
A
#
# COMPACT_ATOMS: atom_id res chain seq x y z
N MET A 1 -10.75 6.46 41.61
CA MET A 1 -11.07 5.24 40.81
C MET A 1 -11.51 5.67 39.41
N THR A 2 -10.98 5.02 38.37
CA THR A 2 -11.12 5.38 36.94
C THR A 2 -12.14 4.50 36.20
N LEU A 3 -13.11 3.92 36.91
CA LEU A 3 -14.10 3.01 36.33
C LEU A 3 -14.98 3.68 35.28
N ARG A 4 -15.35 4.95 35.46
CA ARG A 4 -16.14 5.71 34.49
C ARG A 4 -15.38 5.88 33.16
N THR A 5 -14.12 6.31 33.23
CA THR A 5 -13.26 6.46 32.05
C THR A 5 -12.96 5.12 31.36
N TYR A 6 -12.92 4.02 32.12
CA TYR A 6 -12.78 2.68 31.55
C TYR A 6 -14.03 2.26 30.76
N VAL A 7 -15.22 2.51 31.30
CA VAL A 7 -16.49 2.26 30.59
C VAL A 7 -16.62 3.15 29.35
N GLU A 8 -16.23 4.42 29.42
CA GLU A 8 -16.18 5.32 28.26
C GLU A 8 -15.23 4.82 27.16
N MET A 9 -14.07 4.28 27.54
CA MET A 9 -13.14 3.66 26.60
C MET A 9 -13.77 2.44 25.91
N LEU A 10 -14.52 1.61 26.63
CA LEU A 10 -15.21 0.45 26.05
C LEU A 10 -16.27 0.90 25.04
N GLN A 11 -17.09 1.89 25.41
CA GLN A 11 -18.09 2.47 24.50
C GLN A 11 -17.47 3.12 23.25
N PHE A 12 -16.26 3.70 23.39
CA PHE A 12 -15.52 4.22 22.27
C PHE A 12 -15.09 3.12 21.29
N GLN A 13 -14.61 1.97 21.79
CA GLN A 13 -14.23 0.84 20.95
C GLN A 13 -15.41 0.32 20.12
N ASP A 14 -16.59 0.20 20.71
CA ASP A 14 -17.81 -0.22 20.00
C ASP A 14 -18.17 0.72 18.84
N ARG A 15 -17.79 1.99 18.93
CA ARG A 15 -18.10 3.03 17.93
C ARG A 15 -16.94 3.36 17.01
N LEU A 16 -15.82 2.63 17.07
CA LEU A 16 -14.60 2.97 16.33
C LEU A 16 -14.85 3.06 14.81
N HIS A 17 -15.66 2.17 14.24
CA HIS A 17 -16.00 2.16 12.82
C HIS A 17 -17.03 3.24 12.39
N SER A 18 -17.69 3.90 13.35
CA SER A 18 -18.62 4.99 13.05
C SER A 18 -17.90 6.29 12.62
N HIS A 19 -16.59 6.37 12.87
CA HIS A 19 -15.79 7.54 12.57
C HIS A 19 -15.81 7.89 11.07
N ALA A 20 -15.87 9.19 10.75
CA ALA A 20 -15.97 9.66 9.37
C ALA A 20 -14.80 9.20 8.48
N TYR A 21 -13.58 9.14 9.03
CA TYR A 21 -12.41 8.62 8.31
C TYR A 21 -12.58 7.15 7.92
N PHE A 22 -13.07 6.31 8.83
CA PHE A 22 -13.28 4.89 8.54
C PHE A 22 -14.33 4.73 7.43
N ARG A 23 -15.46 5.42 7.55
CA ARG A 23 -16.52 5.39 6.53
C ARG A 23 -16.03 5.87 5.16
N LYS A 24 -15.26 6.95 5.10
CA LYS A 24 -14.69 7.48 3.85
C LYS A 24 -13.71 6.49 3.21
N ALA A 25 -12.85 5.87 4.01
CA ALA A 25 -11.90 4.85 3.54
C ALA A 25 -12.64 3.59 3.04
N ALA A 26 -13.60 3.08 3.83
CA ALA A 26 -14.42 1.92 3.49
C ALA A 26 -15.19 2.13 2.18
N ALA A 27 -15.83 3.29 1.99
CA ALA A 27 -16.53 3.61 0.74
C ALA A 27 -15.57 3.69 -0.48
N GLY A 28 -14.31 4.08 -0.27
CA GLY A 28 -13.27 4.00 -1.29
C GLY A 28 -12.93 2.56 -1.63
N ALA A 29 -12.62 1.74 -0.62
CA ALA A 29 -12.26 0.35 -0.77
C ALA A 29 -13.37 -0.47 -1.45
N ILE A 30 -14.62 -0.33 -1.00
CA ILE A 30 -15.79 -1.03 -1.59
C ILE A 30 -15.88 -0.73 -3.09
N ARG A 31 -15.74 0.54 -3.48
CA ARG A 31 -15.76 0.93 -4.91
C ARG A 31 -14.60 0.30 -5.69
N CYS A 32 -13.41 0.21 -5.10
CA CYS A 32 -12.28 -0.46 -5.74
C CYS A 32 -12.54 -1.96 -5.92
N TYR A 33 -13.05 -2.65 -4.90
CA TYR A 33 -13.36 -4.08 -4.97
C TYR A 33 -14.48 -4.39 -5.98
N ILE A 34 -15.54 -3.57 -6.02
CA ILE A 34 -16.60 -3.72 -7.03
C ILE A 34 -16.01 -3.56 -8.44
N LYS A 35 -15.20 -2.52 -8.67
CA LYS A 35 -14.54 -2.32 -9.97
C LYS A 35 -13.60 -3.46 -10.35
N LEU A 36 -12.88 -4.02 -9.37
CA LEU A 36 -12.00 -5.16 -9.59
C LEU A 36 -12.80 -6.39 -10.01
N HIS A 37 -13.97 -6.60 -9.41
CA HIS A 37 -14.88 -7.68 -9.78
C HIS A 37 -15.53 -7.47 -11.15
N ASP A 38 -16.03 -6.26 -11.43
CA ASP A 38 -16.72 -5.94 -12.69
C ASP A 38 -15.76 -5.86 -13.89
N SER A 39 -14.50 -5.52 -13.65
CA SER A 39 -13.44 -5.41 -14.65
C SER A 39 -12.20 -6.13 -14.14
N PRO A 40 -12.21 -7.47 -14.17
CA PRO A 40 -11.07 -8.25 -13.70
C PRO A 40 -9.84 -7.84 -14.50
N PRO A 41 -8.69 -7.58 -13.83
CA PRO A 41 -7.48 -7.26 -14.54
C PRO A 41 -7.18 -8.39 -15.51
N LYS A 42 -6.84 -8.03 -16.75
CA LYS A 42 -6.38 -8.98 -17.75
C LYS A 42 -5.32 -9.84 -17.08
N SER A 43 -5.51 -11.17 -17.09
CA SER A 43 -4.54 -12.09 -16.51
C SER A 43 -3.15 -11.74 -17.01
N THR A 44 -2.11 -11.94 -16.19
CA THR A 44 -0.72 -11.68 -16.59
C THR A 44 -0.36 -12.34 -17.95
N ALA A 45 -1.07 -13.42 -18.32
CA ALA A 45 -0.98 -14.08 -19.63
C ALA A 45 -1.49 -13.25 -20.83
N GLU A 46 -2.48 -12.38 -20.64
CA GLU A 46 -3.01 -11.45 -21.65
C GLU A 46 -2.08 -10.23 -21.84
N GLU A 47 -1.50 -9.71 -20.75
CA GLU A 47 -0.51 -8.62 -20.82
C GLU A 47 0.78 -9.06 -21.51
N ASP A 48 1.24 -10.29 -21.25
CA ASP A 48 2.38 -10.90 -21.95
C ASP A 48 2.08 -11.16 -23.44
N ASN A 49 0.83 -11.45 -23.80
CA ASN A 49 0.39 -11.59 -25.19
C ASN A 49 0.36 -10.26 -25.94
N GLU A 50 -0.15 -9.18 -25.32
CA GLU A 50 -0.09 -7.83 -25.90
C GLU A 50 1.36 -7.34 -26.01
N MET A 51 2.19 -7.57 -24.99
CA MET A 51 3.62 -7.26 -25.08
C MET A 51 4.28 -8.06 -26.19
N SER A 52 3.90 -9.32 -26.42
CA SER A 52 4.48 -10.17 -27.47
C SER A 52 4.17 -9.68 -28.88
N LYS A 53 3.01 -9.02 -29.10
CA LYS A 53 2.60 -8.42 -30.39
C LYS A 53 3.29 -7.09 -30.73
N LEU A 54 4.00 -6.46 -29.78
CA LEU A 54 4.73 -5.20 -30.04
C LEU A 54 6.08 -5.42 -30.73
N LEU A 55 6.43 -4.51 -31.64
CA LEU A 55 7.70 -4.52 -32.37
C LEU A 55 8.90 -4.46 -31.39
N PRO A 56 10.02 -5.15 -31.69
CA PRO A 56 11.17 -5.30 -30.79
C PRO A 56 11.78 -3.95 -30.33
N ALA A 57 11.67 -2.89 -31.13
CA ALA A 57 12.11 -1.54 -30.78
C ALA A 57 11.31 -0.93 -29.63
N GLN A 58 9.99 -1.17 -29.59
CA GLN A 58 9.12 -0.66 -28.52
C GLN A 58 9.30 -1.47 -27.23
N LYS A 59 9.54 -2.79 -27.34
CA LYS A 59 9.89 -3.65 -26.19
C LYS A 59 11.15 -3.19 -25.47
N LYS A 60 12.22 -2.82 -26.21
CA LYS A 60 13.45 -2.28 -25.60
C LYS A 60 13.22 -0.93 -24.91
N LYS A 61 12.43 -0.04 -25.52
CA LYS A 61 12.13 1.29 -24.95
C LYS A 61 11.29 1.18 -23.67
N LEU A 62 10.33 0.26 -23.62
CA LEU A 62 9.52 -0.01 -22.42
C LEU A 62 10.34 -0.66 -21.31
N LYS A 63 11.17 -1.68 -21.62
CA LYS A 63 12.07 -2.30 -20.63
C LYS A 63 13.08 -1.30 -20.04
N GLN A 64 13.61 -0.38 -20.86
CA GLN A 64 14.51 0.66 -20.38
C GLN A 64 13.78 1.69 -19.51
N LYS A 65 12.54 2.07 -19.87
CA LYS A 65 11.70 2.97 -19.08
C LYS A 65 11.30 2.33 -17.74
N GLN A 66 10.96 1.04 -17.74
CA GLN A 66 10.66 0.27 -16.53
C GLN A 66 11.88 0.15 -15.62
N ARG A 67 13.06 -0.24 -16.15
CA ARG A 67 14.30 -0.26 -15.36
C ARG A 67 14.66 1.10 -14.76
N LYS A 68 14.43 2.19 -15.49
CA LYS A 68 14.67 3.56 -14.99
C LYS A 68 13.66 3.96 -13.92
N ALA A 69 12.39 3.55 -14.05
CA ALA A 69 11.36 3.79 -13.05
C ALA A 69 11.61 2.96 -11.77
N GLU A 70 12.02 1.70 -11.92
CA GLU A 70 12.37 0.82 -10.80
C GLU A 70 13.62 1.32 -10.06
N ALA A 71 14.67 1.74 -10.78
CA ALA A 71 15.85 2.34 -10.18
C ALA A 71 15.53 3.66 -9.44
N ARG A 72 14.60 4.48 -9.96
CA ARG A 72 14.11 5.68 -9.26
C ARG A 72 13.27 5.35 -8.03
N ALA A 73 12.44 4.31 -8.11
CA ALA A 73 11.63 3.86 -6.98
C ALA A 73 12.48 3.24 -5.86
N LYS A 74 13.55 2.52 -6.20
CA LYS A 74 14.53 2.00 -5.23
C LYS A 74 15.29 3.12 -4.53
N LYS A 75 15.79 4.11 -5.27
CA LYS A 75 16.46 5.28 -4.68
C LYS A 75 15.56 6.13 -3.80
N ALA A 76 14.30 6.36 -4.20
CA ALA A 76 13.35 7.11 -3.38
C ALA A 76 12.90 6.36 -2.11
N ALA A 77 12.92 5.02 -2.14
CA ALA A 77 12.65 4.21 -0.95
C ALA A 77 13.84 4.20 0.02
N GLU A 78 15.07 4.26 -0.50
CA GLU A 78 16.31 4.34 0.28
C GLU A 78 16.49 5.72 0.92
N GLU A 79 16.24 6.81 0.20
CA GLU A 79 16.25 8.19 0.72
C GLU A 79 15.22 8.39 1.84
N LYS A 80 14.00 7.84 1.71
CA LYS A 80 12.99 7.87 2.79
C LYS A 80 13.40 7.09 4.04
N ASN A 81 14.22 6.05 3.88
CA ASN A 81 14.69 5.26 5.01
C ASN A 81 15.80 6.02 5.77
N GLU A 82 16.74 6.65 5.05
CA GLU A 82 17.80 7.47 5.64
C GLU A 82 17.25 8.69 6.39
N GLU A 83 16.27 9.40 5.81
CA GLU A 83 15.66 10.58 6.45
C GLU A 83 14.88 10.22 7.73
N SER A 84 14.25 9.04 7.77
CA SER A 84 13.60 8.51 8.97
C SER A 84 14.58 8.02 10.05
N SER A 85 15.84 7.81 9.70
CA SER A 85 16.91 7.41 10.63
C SER A 85 17.71 8.60 11.17
N ALA A 86 17.75 9.72 10.46
CA ALA A 86 18.50 10.92 10.84
C ALA A 86 17.69 11.95 11.66
N SER A 87 16.35 11.95 11.58
CA SER A 87 15.50 12.97 12.22
C SER A 87 14.92 12.59 13.60
N GLY A 88 15.55 11.67 14.35
CA GLY A 88 14.90 11.03 15.51
C GLY A 88 15.76 10.76 16.74
N THR A 89 16.78 11.56 17.02
CA THR A 89 17.44 11.57 18.34
C THR A 89 16.55 12.29 19.35
N SER A 90 15.68 11.57 20.06
CA SER A 90 15.51 11.68 21.52
C SER A 90 14.34 10.86 22.07
N LYS A 91 14.65 10.14 23.16
CA LYS A 91 13.78 9.56 24.20
C LYS A 91 12.97 8.28 23.87
N SER A 92 13.52 7.18 24.40
CA SER A 92 12.83 6.20 25.26
C SER A 92 11.49 5.64 24.78
N GLY A 93 11.51 4.41 24.26
CA GLY A 93 10.31 3.59 24.12
C GLY A 93 10.41 2.62 22.96
N LYS A 94 10.97 1.44 23.22
CA LYS A 94 10.78 0.17 22.51
C LYS A 94 10.46 0.32 21.01
N ARG A 95 11.49 0.27 20.16
CA ARG A 95 11.33 0.10 18.70
C ARG A 95 10.50 -1.15 18.47
N HIS A 96 9.19 -1.00 18.29
CA HIS A 96 8.38 -2.00 17.63
C HIS A 96 8.96 -2.10 16.21
N THR A 97 9.78 -3.10 15.97
CA THR A 97 10.05 -3.55 14.60
C THR A 97 8.69 -3.86 14.02
N LYS A 98 8.18 -2.94 13.19
CA LYS A 98 6.90 -3.13 12.52
C LYS A 98 6.98 -4.50 11.84
N PRO A 99 6.00 -5.39 12.07
CA PRO A 99 5.99 -6.67 11.38
C PRO A 99 6.19 -6.41 9.89
N VAL A 100 7.17 -7.09 9.30
CA VAL A 100 7.54 -6.88 7.90
C VAL A 100 6.33 -7.26 7.07
N ASP A 101 5.80 -6.29 6.33
CA ASP A 101 4.70 -6.50 5.40
C ASP A 101 5.18 -7.45 4.29
N PRO A 102 4.56 -8.64 4.12
CA PRO A 102 4.91 -9.59 3.08
C PRO A 102 4.45 -9.14 1.68
N ASP A 103 3.70 -8.04 1.57
CA ASP A 103 3.29 -7.45 0.29
C ASP A 103 3.34 -5.90 0.31
N PRO A 104 4.56 -5.31 0.28
CA PRO A 104 4.73 -3.85 0.33
C PRO A 104 4.14 -3.09 -0.88
N ARG A 105 3.79 -3.81 -1.95
CA ARG A 105 3.22 -3.24 -3.18
C ARG A 105 1.72 -3.50 -3.31
N GLY A 106 1.15 -4.38 -2.47
CA GLY A 106 -0.27 -4.73 -2.49
C GLY A 106 -0.68 -5.57 -3.70
N GLU A 107 0.25 -6.27 -4.35
CA GLU A 107 -0.01 -7.05 -5.57
C GLU A 107 -0.97 -8.22 -5.31
N LYS A 108 -0.92 -8.82 -4.11
CA LYS A 108 -1.81 -9.92 -3.72
C LYS A 108 -3.25 -9.46 -3.47
N LEU A 109 -3.47 -8.15 -3.29
CA LEU A 109 -4.81 -7.59 -3.04
C LEU A 109 -5.64 -7.43 -4.33
N LEU A 110 -5.03 -7.66 -5.49
CA LEU A 110 -5.65 -7.52 -6.82
C LEU A 110 -6.08 -8.88 -7.43
N GLN A 111 -5.80 -9.99 -6.75
CA GLN A 111 -6.12 -11.35 -7.19
C GLN A 111 -7.42 -11.87 -6.59
#